data_AF-A0A1U7HI56-F1
#
_entry.id   AF-A0A1U7HI56-F1
#
_cell.length_a   1.000
_cell.length_b   1.000
_cell.length_c   1.000
_cell.angle_alpha   90.00
_cell.angle_beta   90.00
_cell.angle_gamma   90.00
#
_symmetry.space_group_name_H-M   'P 1'
#
loop_
_entity.id
_entity.type
_entity.pdbx_description
1 polymer ?
#
loop_
_entity_poly.entity_id
_entity_poly.type
_entity_poly.pdbx_seq_one_letter_code
_entity_poly.pdbx_strand_id
1 'polypeptide(L)'
;MTKTKNKKSMNSLYVLGFPINLFLELFIQFTSLVIPVTLFRKSLQESNIVIATIVVLLGLYIYPLTILFLSAIITRLLPKPRLGKIETQKDALKYQTLIALNTFVRRTPARWLLIFPFPGYLFYKISGTKIDSSALITSPDSLQDVYLVSIGKNSLLGWGCLVLGHYSGDGSTTFLGEVKIGNNVLIGEGATVWANVRIGDRAIVQNKSVVMPGTIIPPDEIWGGVPARKIKSIKENEESSKSSFVSPDELEIYLLELLKNNYGIQELNRDAPLLSLNLTVTDITHILRLLEKRYKISINRTCINITTFSLNEMILITEKEIKQKRLL
;
A
#
# COMPACT_ATOMS: atom_id res chain seq x y z
N MET A 1 -4.74 42.99 39.92
CA MET A 1 -5.91 42.16 39.52
C MET A 1 -5.48 41.12 38.50
N THR A 2 -4.97 40.00 38.99
CA THR A 2 -4.59 38.82 38.21
C THR A 2 -5.86 38.04 37.85
N LYS A 3 -6.27 38.08 36.57
CA LYS A 3 -7.30 37.16 36.04
C LYS A 3 -6.70 35.75 36.00
N THR A 4 -6.92 34.98 37.06
CA THR A 4 -6.84 33.53 37.05
C THR A 4 -7.82 33.01 35.99
N LYS A 5 -7.30 32.68 34.80
CA LYS A 5 -8.05 31.89 33.82
C LYS A 5 -8.40 30.58 34.51
N ASN A 6 -9.68 30.45 34.86
CA ASN A 6 -10.32 29.26 35.36
C ASN A 6 -9.86 28.05 34.54
N LYS A 7 -8.93 27.26 35.09
CA LYS A 7 -8.57 25.94 34.60
C LYS A 7 -9.78 25.06 34.90
N LYS A 8 -10.79 25.12 34.01
CA LYS A 8 -12.01 24.32 34.10
C LYS A 8 -11.57 22.89 34.37
N SER A 9 -11.95 22.37 35.54
CA SER A 9 -11.54 21.03 35.96
C SER A 9 -11.92 20.02 34.88
N MET A 10 -11.02 19.08 34.63
CA MET A 10 -11.06 18.18 33.48
C MET A 10 -12.07 17.03 33.64
N ASN A 11 -13.17 17.18 34.39
CA ASN A 11 -13.96 16.04 34.87
C ASN A 11 -15.47 16.17 34.62
N SER A 12 -15.97 15.39 33.64
CA SER A 12 -17.05 14.40 33.85
C SER A 12 -17.37 13.63 32.55
N LEU A 13 -17.53 14.32 31.41
CA LEU A 13 -18.07 13.72 30.19
C LEU A 13 -17.07 12.86 29.41
N TYR A 14 -15.80 13.28 29.32
CA TYR A 14 -14.76 12.52 28.62
C TYR A 14 -14.44 11.19 29.34
N VAL A 15 -14.52 11.17 30.67
CA VAL A 15 -14.32 9.96 31.48
C VAL A 15 -15.36 8.89 31.16
N LEU A 16 -16.54 9.27 30.65
CA LEU A 16 -17.56 8.32 30.20
C LEU A 16 -17.16 7.56 28.93
N GLY A 17 -16.14 8.01 28.18
CA GLY A 17 -15.66 7.30 27.00
C GLY A 17 -15.28 5.86 27.30
N PHE A 18 -14.57 5.62 28.39
CA PHE A 18 -14.18 4.26 28.80
C PHE A 18 -15.38 3.33 29.10
N PRO A 19 -16.31 3.66 30.03
CA PRO A 19 -17.44 2.77 30.32
C PRO A 19 -18.39 2.61 29.13
N ILE A 20 -18.58 3.63 28.29
CA ILE A 20 -19.39 3.52 27.07
C ILE A 20 -18.73 2.52 26.10
N ASN A 21 -17.43 2.65 25.86
CA ASN A 21 -16.72 1.75 24.96
C ASN A 21 -16.70 0.33 25.50
N LEU A 22 -16.40 0.15 26.79
CA LEU A 22 -16.42 -1.16 27.43
C LEU A 22 -17.79 -1.83 27.30
N PHE A 23 -18.88 -1.09 27.55
CA PHE A 23 -20.23 -1.59 27.38
C PHE A 23 -20.50 -2.02 25.93
N LEU A 24 -20.15 -1.19 24.94
CA LEU A 24 -20.34 -1.50 23.52
C LEU A 24 -19.53 -2.73 23.10
N GLU A 25 -18.27 -2.82 23.52
CA GLU A 25 -17.38 -3.94 23.22
C GLU A 25 -17.94 -5.25 23.79
N LEU A 26 -18.33 -5.26 25.08
CA LEU A 26 -18.94 -6.42 25.72
C LEU A 26 -20.26 -6.78 25.04
N PHE A 27 -21.13 -5.80 24.78
CA PHE A 27 -22.40 -6.02 24.09
C PHE A 27 -22.22 -6.70 22.73
N ILE A 28 -21.27 -6.23 21.92
CA ILE A 28 -20.95 -6.83 20.62
C ILE A 28 -20.43 -8.25 20.80
N GLN A 29 -19.51 -8.48 21.74
CA GLN A 29 -18.96 -9.81 22.00
C GLN A 29 -20.03 -10.82 22.43
N PHE A 30 -20.87 -10.47 23.41
CA PHE A 30 -21.94 -11.34 23.90
C PHE A 30 -22.97 -11.64 22.81
N THR A 31 -23.40 -10.61 22.07
CA THR A 31 -24.36 -10.79 20.96
C THR A 31 -23.79 -11.69 19.86
N SER A 32 -22.50 -11.53 19.56
CA SER A 32 -21.80 -12.31 18.53
C SER A 32 -21.65 -13.80 18.89
N LEU A 33 -21.70 -14.15 20.18
CA LEU A 33 -21.63 -15.53 20.67
C LEU A 33 -22.97 -16.27 20.66
N VAL A 34 -24.11 -15.56 20.56
CA VAL A 34 -25.45 -16.18 20.64
C VAL A 34 -25.62 -17.28 19.59
N ILE A 35 -25.26 -17.01 18.33
CA ILE A 35 -25.44 -17.98 17.24
C ILE A 35 -24.47 -19.17 17.39
N PRO A 36 -23.13 -18.98 17.54
CA PRO A 36 -22.22 -20.09 17.76
C PRO A 36 -22.60 -20.99 18.96
N VAL A 37 -22.97 -20.39 20.10
CA VAL A 37 -23.30 -21.14 21.33
C VAL A 37 -24.60 -21.92 21.18
N THR A 38 -25.62 -21.34 20.54
CA THR A 38 -26.90 -22.03 20.31
C THR A 38 -26.75 -23.21 19.37
N LEU A 39 -26.00 -23.06 18.27
CA LEU A 39 -25.68 -24.14 17.35
C LEU A 39 -24.88 -25.24 18.03
N PHE A 40 -23.85 -24.88 18.80
CA PHE A 40 -23.03 -25.84 19.53
C PHE A 40 -23.87 -26.65 20.53
N ARG A 41 -24.72 -26.00 21.32
CA ARG A 41 -25.62 -26.67 22.26
C ARG A 41 -26.55 -27.67 21.56
N LYS A 42 -27.11 -27.29 20.39
CA LYS A 42 -27.96 -28.18 19.60
C LYS A 42 -27.18 -29.39 19.08
N SER A 43 -25.94 -29.18 18.61
CA SER A 43 -25.10 -30.28 18.09
C SER A 43 -24.75 -31.35 19.14
N LEU A 44 -24.63 -30.96 20.42
CA LEU A 44 -24.38 -31.92 21.50
C LEU A 44 -25.57 -32.82 21.77
N GLN A 45 -26.80 -32.38 21.46
CA GLN A 45 -28.01 -33.20 21.64
C GLN A 45 -28.09 -34.35 20.63
N GLU A 46 -27.49 -34.19 19.45
CA GLU A 46 -27.49 -35.20 18.38
C GLU A 46 -26.50 -36.34 18.66
N SER A 47 -25.62 -36.22 19.68
CA SER A 47 -24.58 -37.20 20.03
C SER A 47 -23.67 -37.63 18.86
N ASN A 48 -23.57 -36.80 17.82
CA ASN A 48 -22.73 -37.04 16.65
C ASN A 48 -21.53 -36.10 16.64
N ILE A 49 -20.34 -36.66 16.85
CA ILE A 49 -19.09 -35.90 16.95
C ILE A 49 -18.76 -35.13 15.66
N VAL A 50 -19.09 -35.70 14.49
CA VAL A 50 -18.82 -35.06 13.19
C VAL A 50 -19.63 -33.77 13.04
N ILE A 51 -20.92 -33.81 13.42
CA ILE A 51 -21.79 -32.63 13.39
C ILE A 51 -21.26 -31.57 14.37
N ALA A 52 -20.87 -31.97 15.59
CA ALA A 52 -20.31 -31.05 16.57
C ALA A 52 -19.03 -30.37 16.05
N THR A 53 -18.13 -31.11 15.40
CA THR A 53 -16.91 -30.55 14.79
C THR A 53 -17.24 -29.52 13.70
N ILE A 54 -18.15 -29.84 12.78
CA ILE A 54 -18.57 -28.92 11.71
C ILE A 54 -19.15 -27.64 12.31
N VAL A 55 -19.99 -27.76 13.34
CA VAL A 55 -20.60 -26.61 14.03
C VAL A 55 -19.56 -25.73 14.70
N VAL A 56 -18.54 -26.32 15.35
CA VAL A 56 -17.43 -25.55 15.94
C VAL A 56 -16.68 -24.79 14.85
N LEU A 57 -16.33 -25.45 13.74
CA LEU A 57 -15.65 -24.81 12.62
C LEU A 57 -16.46 -23.65 12.04
N LEU A 58 -17.77 -23.84 11.82
CA LEU A 58 -18.66 -22.77 11.39
C LEU A 58 -18.74 -21.65 12.41
N GLY A 59 -18.79 -21.97 13.71
CA GLY A 59 -18.78 -21.01 14.81
C GLY A 59 -17.54 -20.11 14.80
N LEU A 60 -16.36 -20.66 14.46
CA LEU A 60 -15.12 -19.90 14.32
C LEU A 60 -15.17 -18.85 13.19
N TYR A 61 -16.05 -19.01 12.19
CA TYR A 61 -16.30 -18.00 11.15
C TYR A 61 -17.49 -17.09 11.46
N ILE A 62 -18.58 -17.63 12.01
CA ILE A 62 -19.78 -16.87 12.35
C ILE A 62 -19.46 -15.81 13.41
N TYR A 63 -18.69 -16.16 14.44
CA TYR A 63 -18.32 -15.26 15.53
C TYR A 63 -17.58 -13.98 15.08
N PRO A 64 -16.45 -14.05 14.34
CA PRO A 64 -15.80 -12.85 13.84
C PRO A 64 -16.65 -12.09 12.81
N LEU A 65 -17.48 -12.78 12.03
CA LEU A 65 -18.34 -12.15 11.03
C LEU A 65 -19.44 -11.30 11.69
N THR A 66 -20.05 -11.80 12.76
CA THR A 66 -21.05 -11.03 13.53
C THR A 66 -20.43 -9.84 14.24
N ILE A 67 -19.23 -9.99 14.83
CA ILE A 67 -18.47 -8.85 15.37
C ILE A 67 -18.28 -7.78 14.29
N LEU A 68 -17.79 -8.18 13.11
CA LEU A 68 -17.49 -7.26 12.01
C LEU A 68 -18.72 -6.44 11.62
N PHE A 69 -19.86 -7.08 11.38
CA PHE A 69 -21.07 -6.38 10.94
C PHE A 69 -21.76 -5.58 12.04
N LEU A 70 -21.81 -6.09 13.27
CA LEU A 70 -22.36 -5.33 14.40
C LEU A 70 -21.53 -4.07 14.65
N SER A 71 -20.20 -4.19 14.67
CA SER A 71 -19.31 -3.03 14.79
C SER A 71 -19.51 -2.04 13.64
N ALA A 72 -19.67 -2.50 12.40
CA ALA A 72 -19.92 -1.61 11.26
C ALA A 72 -21.23 -0.83 11.40
N ILE A 73 -22.31 -1.51 11.78
CA ILE A 73 -23.64 -0.90 11.98
C ILE A 73 -23.59 0.10 13.14
N ILE A 74 -23.01 -0.27 14.28
CA ILE A 74 -22.89 0.63 15.43
C ILE A 74 -22.03 1.85 15.05
N THR A 75 -20.90 1.64 14.39
CA THR A 75 -20.07 2.74 13.86
C THR A 75 -20.90 3.65 12.96
N ARG A 76 -21.77 3.12 12.08
CA ARG A 76 -22.63 3.93 11.21
C ARG A 76 -23.65 4.77 11.96
N LEU A 77 -24.26 4.20 13.00
CA LEU A 77 -25.34 4.84 13.78
C LEU A 77 -24.81 5.88 14.79
N LEU A 78 -23.59 5.69 15.30
CA LEU A 78 -22.99 6.61 16.27
C LEU A 78 -22.77 8.01 15.67
N PRO A 79 -23.04 9.07 16.46
CA PRO A 79 -22.89 10.45 16.00
C PRO A 79 -21.43 10.78 15.70
N LYS A 80 -21.19 11.41 14.56
CA LYS A 80 -19.84 11.78 14.12
C LYS A 80 -19.38 13.10 14.75
N PRO A 81 -18.09 13.21 15.13
CA PRO A 81 -17.50 14.48 15.52
C PRO A 81 -17.48 15.46 14.34
N ARG A 82 -17.40 16.75 14.64
CA ARG A 82 -17.23 17.79 13.61
C ARG A 82 -15.83 17.72 13.00
N LEU A 83 -15.71 18.06 11.72
CA LEU A 83 -14.43 18.20 11.04
C LEU A 83 -13.66 19.40 11.60
N GLY A 84 -12.34 19.36 11.48
CA GLY A 84 -11.43 20.38 12.00
C GLY A 84 -10.96 20.07 13.42
N LYS A 85 -10.68 21.13 14.19
CA LYS A 85 -10.10 21.03 15.52
C LYS A 85 -11.12 20.51 16.53
N ILE A 86 -10.79 19.44 17.26
CA ILE A 86 -11.63 18.95 18.36
C ILE A 86 -11.44 19.86 19.57
N GLU A 87 -12.36 20.81 19.77
CA GLU A 87 -12.32 21.72 20.92
C GLU A 87 -13.36 21.37 22.00
N THR A 88 -14.43 20.65 21.61
CA THR A 88 -15.53 20.34 22.53
C THR A 88 -15.37 18.95 23.13
N GLN A 89 -15.70 18.81 24.43
CA GLN A 89 -15.72 17.50 25.10
C GLN A 89 -16.72 16.52 24.45
N LYS A 90 -17.81 17.03 23.88
CA LYS A 90 -18.80 16.21 23.16
C LYS A 90 -18.18 15.60 21.91
N ASP A 91 -17.44 16.37 21.13
CA ASP A 91 -16.79 15.86 19.92
C ASP A 91 -15.60 14.95 20.27
N ALA A 92 -14.87 15.24 21.36
CA ALA A 92 -13.84 14.35 21.88
C ALA A 92 -14.42 12.99 22.28
N LEU A 93 -15.55 12.96 23.00
CA LEU A 93 -16.23 11.72 23.38
C LEU A 93 -16.67 10.92 22.15
N LYS A 94 -17.34 11.57 21.17
CA LYS A 94 -17.74 10.91 19.92
C LYS A 94 -16.55 10.29 19.19
N TYR A 95 -15.47 11.06 19.06
CA TYR A 95 -14.25 10.61 18.39
C TYR A 95 -13.62 9.43 19.13
N GLN A 96 -13.43 9.54 20.45
CA GLN A 96 -12.88 8.48 21.29
C GLN A 96 -13.70 7.19 21.21
N THR A 97 -15.04 7.30 21.18
CA THR A 97 -15.91 6.14 21.03
C THR A 97 -15.75 5.47 19.67
N LEU A 98 -15.71 6.24 18.60
CA LEU A 98 -15.55 5.71 17.24
C LEU A 98 -14.18 5.06 17.01
N ILE A 99 -13.10 5.69 17.47
CA ILE A 99 -11.75 5.13 17.33
C ILE A 99 -11.57 3.87 18.19
N ALA A 100 -12.13 3.83 19.40
CA ALA A 100 -12.11 2.64 20.23
C ALA A 100 -12.86 1.47 19.59
N LEU A 101 -14.04 1.73 19.01
CA LEU A 101 -14.82 0.71 18.31
C LEU A 101 -14.10 0.17 17.07
N ASN A 102 -13.49 1.04 16.26
CA ASN A 102 -12.67 0.60 15.13
C ASN A 102 -11.43 -0.18 15.58
N THR A 103 -10.81 0.24 16.69
CA THR A 103 -9.66 -0.46 17.29
C THR A 103 -10.08 -1.82 17.86
N PHE A 104 -11.28 -1.92 18.43
CA PHE A 104 -11.85 -3.16 18.93
C PHE A 104 -11.93 -4.24 17.84
N VAL A 105 -12.48 -3.92 16.66
CA VAL A 105 -12.54 -4.89 15.54
C VAL A 105 -11.15 -5.47 15.25
N ARG A 106 -10.11 -4.62 15.27
CA ARG A 106 -8.72 -4.99 15.00
C ARG A 106 -8.06 -5.81 16.10
N ARG A 107 -8.59 -5.80 17.33
CA ARG A 107 -8.11 -6.60 18.47
C ARG A 107 -8.81 -7.96 18.57
N THR A 108 -9.80 -8.22 17.70
CA THR A 108 -10.56 -9.48 17.68
C THR A 108 -10.22 -10.30 16.44
N PRO A 109 -10.64 -11.58 16.37
CA PRO A 109 -10.49 -12.39 15.15
C PRO A 109 -11.17 -11.79 13.91
N ALA A 110 -12.13 -10.85 14.09
CA ALA A 110 -12.78 -10.13 12.99
C ALA A 110 -11.79 -9.33 12.13
N ARG A 111 -10.64 -8.94 12.69
CA ARG A 111 -9.51 -8.32 11.98
C ARG A 111 -9.15 -9.08 10.70
N TRP A 112 -9.08 -10.40 10.76
CA TRP A 112 -8.66 -11.22 9.62
C TRP A 112 -9.68 -11.22 8.48
N LEU A 113 -10.95 -10.92 8.78
CA LEU A 113 -12.00 -10.82 7.77
C LEU A 113 -11.87 -9.55 6.90
N LEU A 114 -11.18 -8.52 7.39
CA LEU A 114 -10.99 -7.27 6.65
C LEU A 114 -10.08 -7.41 5.41
N ILE A 115 -9.22 -8.42 5.38
CA ILE A 115 -8.31 -8.70 4.25
C ILE A 115 -9.07 -9.29 3.06
N PHE A 116 -10.18 -10.00 3.33
CA PHE A 116 -10.99 -10.57 2.26
C PHE A 116 -11.81 -9.46 1.59
N PRO A 117 -11.78 -9.36 0.25
CA PRO A 117 -12.42 -8.25 -0.47
C PRO A 117 -13.89 -8.04 -0.09
N PHE A 118 -14.68 -9.13 0.00
CA PHE A 118 -16.12 -9.01 0.22
C PHE A 118 -16.50 -8.57 1.66
N PRO A 119 -16.12 -9.27 2.75
CA PRO A 119 -16.44 -8.84 4.11
C PRO A 119 -15.79 -7.49 4.47
N GLY A 120 -14.54 -7.27 4.05
CA GLY A 120 -13.82 -6.01 4.26
C GLY A 120 -14.52 -4.84 3.57
N TYR A 121 -14.85 -4.98 2.29
CA TYR A 121 -15.62 -3.97 1.55
C TYR A 121 -16.91 -3.60 2.25
N LEU A 122 -17.69 -4.60 2.67
CA LEU A 122 -19.00 -4.37 3.28
C LEU A 122 -18.86 -3.70 4.65
N PHE A 123 -17.86 -4.09 5.45
CA PHE A 123 -17.53 -3.41 6.70
C PHE A 123 -17.23 -1.92 6.49
N TYR A 124 -16.31 -1.58 5.59
CA TYR A 124 -15.92 -0.20 5.36
C TYR A 124 -17.09 0.62 4.82
N LYS A 125 -17.83 0.08 3.85
CA LYS A 125 -19.01 0.74 3.27
C LYS A 125 -20.11 1.00 4.29
N ILE A 126 -20.48 -0.01 5.09
CA ILE A 126 -21.49 0.15 6.15
C ILE A 126 -21.01 1.17 7.19
N SER A 127 -19.74 1.10 7.61
CA SER A 127 -19.16 2.00 8.63
C SER A 127 -19.11 3.48 8.20
N GLY A 128 -19.29 3.75 6.90
CA GLY A 128 -19.43 5.10 6.34
C GLY A 128 -18.30 5.52 5.39
N THR A 129 -17.36 4.64 5.07
CA THR A 129 -16.35 4.91 4.03
C THR A 129 -17.03 5.00 2.67
N LYS A 130 -16.67 6.03 1.89
CA LYS A 130 -17.11 6.13 0.49
C LYS A 130 -16.14 5.33 -0.37
N ILE A 131 -16.38 4.03 -0.48
CA ILE A 131 -15.51 3.08 -1.18
C ILE A 131 -16.21 2.44 -2.38
N ASP A 132 -15.51 2.37 -3.51
CA ASP A 132 -15.94 1.61 -4.67
C ASP A 132 -15.67 0.10 -4.49
N SER A 133 -16.50 -0.77 -5.06
CA SER A 133 -16.36 -2.23 -4.94
C SER A 133 -15.08 -2.79 -5.58
N SER A 134 -14.47 -2.04 -6.50
CA SER A 134 -13.21 -2.40 -7.15
C SER A 134 -11.97 -1.96 -6.38
N ALA A 135 -12.12 -1.16 -5.31
CA ALA A 135 -11.01 -0.76 -4.47
C ALA A 135 -10.53 -1.94 -3.62
N LEU A 136 -9.21 -2.15 -3.58
CA LEU A 136 -8.60 -3.23 -2.82
C LEU A 136 -7.80 -2.67 -1.64
N ILE A 137 -8.19 -3.09 -0.44
CA ILE A 137 -7.47 -2.78 0.79
C ILE A 137 -6.82 -4.08 1.24
N THR A 138 -5.49 -4.13 1.18
CA THR A 138 -4.76 -5.39 1.43
C THR A 138 -4.48 -5.63 2.91
N SER A 139 -4.51 -4.59 3.75
CA SER A 139 -4.18 -4.68 5.17
C SER A 139 -5.37 -4.30 6.04
N PRO A 140 -5.64 -5.07 7.13
CA PRO A 140 -6.81 -4.82 7.98
C PRO A 140 -6.71 -3.50 8.75
N ASP A 141 -5.50 -2.96 8.91
CA ASP A 141 -5.25 -1.75 9.70
C ASP A 141 -5.29 -0.46 8.90
N SER A 142 -5.47 -0.54 7.58
CA SER A 142 -5.18 0.61 6.72
C SER A 142 -6.05 1.83 6.98
N LEU A 143 -7.32 1.67 7.34
CA LEU A 143 -8.23 2.81 7.53
C LEU A 143 -8.57 3.02 9.02
N GLN A 144 -7.97 4.01 9.67
CA GLN A 144 -8.26 4.32 11.08
C GLN A 144 -9.63 4.99 11.25
N ASP A 145 -9.87 6.04 10.47
CA ASP A 145 -11.09 6.86 10.54
C ASP A 145 -12.01 6.55 9.36
N VAL A 146 -12.58 5.35 9.35
CA VAL A 146 -13.38 4.82 8.23
C VAL A 146 -14.42 5.82 7.68
N TYR A 147 -15.06 6.61 8.53
CA TYR A 147 -16.09 7.59 8.13
C TYR A 147 -15.56 8.90 7.54
N LEU A 148 -14.23 9.09 7.50
CA LEU A 148 -13.56 10.26 6.92
C LEU A 148 -12.85 9.96 5.59
N VAL A 149 -12.87 8.70 5.15
CA VAL A 149 -12.10 8.24 4.00
C VAL A 149 -13.01 8.02 2.79
N SER A 150 -12.54 8.46 1.63
CA SER A 150 -13.14 8.17 0.32
C SER A 150 -12.09 7.52 -0.59
N ILE A 151 -12.45 6.43 -1.28
CA ILE A 151 -11.58 5.66 -2.16
C ILE A 151 -12.30 5.38 -3.48
N GLY A 152 -11.69 5.81 -4.58
CA GLY A 152 -12.20 5.62 -5.94
C GLY A 152 -12.02 4.20 -6.50
N LYS A 153 -12.42 4.04 -7.75
CA LYS A 153 -12.40 2.78 -8.51
C LYS A 153 -10.99 2.27 -8.73
N ASN A 154 -10.79 0.95 -8.70
CA ASN A 154 -9.54 0.26 -9.02
C ASN A 154 -8.32 0.78 -8.25
N SER A 155 -8.52 1.38 -7.07
CA SER A 155 -7.43 1.89 -6.25
C SER A 155 -6.94 0.79 -5.30
N LEU A 156 -5.62 0.68 -5.17
CA LEU A 156 -4.95 -0.34 -4.38
C LEU A 156 -4.24 0.30 -3.19
N LEU A 157 -4.59 -0.15 -1.99
CA LEU A 157 -3.90 0.20 -0.75
C LEU A 157 -2.99 -0.97 -0.35
N GLY A 158 -1.69 -0.76 -0.49
CA GLY A 158 -0.64 -1.71 -0.19
C GLY A 158 -0.58 -2.12 1.28
N TRP A 159 0.11 -3.23 1.54
CA TRP A 159 0.11 -3.82 2.87
C TRP A 159 0.70 -2.87 3.91
N GLY A 160 0.10 -2.80 5.10
CA GLY A 160 0.57 -1.95 6.19
C GLY A 160 0.52 -0.44 5.91
N CYS A 161 -0.07 0.04 4.80
CA CYS A 161 -0.26 1.46 4.61
C CYS A 161 -1.26 2.00 5.64
N LEU A 162 -1.09 3.23 6.11
CA LEU A 162 -1.95 3.87 7.10
C LEU A 162 -2.62 5.10 6.50
N VAL A 163 -3.95 5.13 6.50
CA VAL A 163 -4.77 6.28 6.12
C VAL A 163 -5.45 6.82 7.36
N LEU A 164 -5.05 8.04 7.73
CA LEU A 164 -5.42 8.70 8.97
C LEU A 164 -6.28 9.90 8.64
N GLY A 165 -7.55 9.88 9.05
CA GLY A 165 -8.45 11.04 9.01
C GLY A 165 -8.24 11.97 10.19
N HIS A 166 -7.19 11.75 10.98
CA HIS A 166 -6.83 12.58 12.12
C HIS A 166 -5.31 12.83 12.20
N TYR A 167 -4.93 13.88 12.93
CA TYR A 167 -3.56 14.10 13.39
C TYR A 167 -3.55 14.99 14.64
N SER A 168 -2.48 14.92 15.43
CA SER A 168 -2.27 15.81 16.58
C SER A 168 -1.00 16.62 16.35
N GLY A 169 -1.15 17.86 15.86
CA GLY A 169 -0.01 18.69 15.45
C GLY A 169 0.77 19.32 16.59
N ASP A 170 0.09 19.67 17.70
CA ASP A 170 0.69 20.38 18.84
C ASP A 170 0.76 19.52 20.12
N GLY A 171 0.45 18.22 20.02
CA GLY A 171 0.41 17.29 21.14
C GLY A 171 -0.75 17.51 22.12
N SER A 172 -1.56 18.56 21.93
CA SER A 172 -2.64 18.95 22.84
C SER A 172 -4.03 18.83 22.21
N THR A 173 -4.10 18.94 20.87
CA THR A 173 -5.36 18.91 20.14
C THR A 173 -5.32 18.00 18.93
N THR A 174 -6.35 17.17 18.78
CA THR A 174 -6.60 16.36 17.60
C THR A 174 -7.38 17.16 16.56
N PHE A 175 -6.92 17.09 15.31
CA PHE A 175 -7.59 17.63 14.14
C PHE A 175 -8.15 16.47 13.32
N LEU A 176 -9.39 16.61 12.86
CA LEU A 176 -10.06 15.68 11.97
C LEU A 176 -10.17 16.27 10.56
N GLY A 177 -9.91 15.45 9.55
CA GLY A 177 -9.91 15.87 8.16
C GLY A 177 -10.23 14.72 7.23
N GLU A 178 -10.95 15.01 6.14
CA GLU A 178 -11.28 14.00 5.14
C GLU A 178 -10.03 13.59 4.36
N VAL A 179 -9.91 12.30 4.02
CA VAL A 179 -8.92 11.81 3.07
C VAL A 179 -9.64 11.35 1.81
N LYS A 180 -9.23 11.89 0.65
CA LYS A 180 -9.83 11.58 -0.65
C LYS A 180 -8.81 10.92 -1.55
N ILE A 181 -9.04 9.66 -1.88
CA ILE A 181 -8.24 8.87 -2.81
C ILE A 181 -9.04 8.71 -4.09
N GLY A 182 -8.48 9.15 -5.22
CA GLY A 182 -9.07 9.07 -6.54
C GLY A 182 -9.17 7.65 -7.11
N ASN A 183 -9.41 7.56 -8.41
CA ASN A 183 -9.50 6.31 -9.17
C ASN A 183 -8.12 5.84 -9.66
N ASN A 184 -7.90 4.54 -9.71
CA ASN A 184 -6.66 3.89 -10.17
C ASN A 184 -5.43 4.37 -9.39
N VAL A 185 -5.57 4.70 -8.11
CA VAL A 185 -4.48 5.17 -7.26
C VAL A 185 -3.77 3.97 -6.63
N LEU A 186 -2.45 4.02 -6.60
CA LEU A 186 -1.63 3.07 -5.84
C LEU A 186 -1.06 3.75 -4.60
N ILE A 187 -1.43 3.27 -3.41
CA ILE A 187 -0.76 3.62 -2.17
C ILE A 187 0.20 2.48 -1.82
N GLY A 188 1.49 2.78 -1.82
CA GLY A 188 2.55 1.81 -1.59
C GLY A 188 2.52 1.18 -0.20
N GLU A 189 3.21 0.05 -0.08
CA GLU A 189 3.34 -0.71 1.16
C GLU A 189 3.96 0.16 2.26
N GLY A 190 3.36 0.17 3.45
CA GLY A 190 3.83 0.93 4.60
C GLY A 190 3.77 2.45 4.45
N ALA A 191 3.16 2.99 3.38
CA ALA A 191 2.98 4.43 3.21
C ALA A 191 1.97 4.97 4.25
N THR A 192 2.19 6.20 4.72
CA THR A 192 1.29 6.90 5.65
C THR A 192 0.68 8.11 4.98
N VAL A 193 -0.65 8.20 4.99
CA VAL A 193 -1.44 9.30 4.44
C VAL A 193 -2.18 9.98 5.59
N TRP A 194 -1.84 11.24 5.86
CA TRP A 194 -2.43 12.03 6.94
C TRP A 194 -3.75 12.71 6.56
N ALA A 195 -4.38 13.37 7.53
CA ALA A 195 -5.69 14.00 7.36
C ALA A 195 -5.67 15.16 6.35
N ASN A 196 -6.84 15.47 5.78
CA ASN A 196 -7.01 16.53 4.76
C ASN A 196 -6.23 16.31 3.46
N VAL A 197 -5.72 15.10 3.22
CA VAL A 197 -5.03 14.78 1.97
C VAL A 197 -6.00 14.50 0.83
N ARG A 198 -5.66 14.98 -0.37
CA ARG A 198 -6.36 14.66 -1.61
C ARG A 198 -5.37 14.06 -2.61
N ILE A 199 -5.67 12.86 -3.10
CA ILE A 199 -4.84 12.14 -4.08
C ILE A 199 -5.65 12.00 -5.36
N GLY A 200 -5.15 12.62 -6.44
CA GLY A 200 -5.75 12.62 -7.75
C GLY A 200 -5.69 11.25 -8.43
N ASP A 201 -6.50 11.11 -9.48
CA ASP A 201 -6.61 9.86 -10.23
C ASP A 201 -5.26 9.40 -10.82
N ARG A 202 -5.06 8.09 -10.88
CA ARG A 202 -3.86 7.41 -11.39
C ARG A 202 -2.57 7.69 -10.61
N ALA A 203 -2.59 8.54 -9.59
CA ALA A 203 -1.40 8.87 -8.82
C ALA A 203 -0.81 7.65 -8.08
N ILE A 204 0.50 7.68 -7.86
CA ILE A 204 1.24 6.64 -7.15
C ILE A 204 1.96 7.26 -5.96
N VAL A 205 1.69 6.75 -4.76
CA VAL A 205 2.47 7.02 -3.56
C VAL A 205 3.39 5.84 -3.33
N GLN A 206 4.70 6.03 -3.36
CA GLN A 206 5.67 4.95 -3.20
C GLN A 206 5.67 4.36 -1.79
N ASN A 207 6.22 3.15 -1.67
CA ASN A 207 6.36 2.43 -0.41
C ASN A 207 7.01 3.29 0.68
N LYS A 208 6.52 3.14 1.92
CA LYS A 208 7.04 3.80 3.13
C LYS A 208 7.07 5.34 3.07
N SER A 209 6.33 5.94 2.14
CA SER A 209 6.27 7.40 1.99
C SER A 209 5.30 8.02 2.99
N VAL A 210 5.55 9.26 3.43
CA VAL A 210 4.69 9.98 4.38
C VAL A 210 4.08 11.21 3.71
N VAL A 211 2.81 11.12 3.35
CA VAL A 211 2.03 12.22 2.77
C VAL A 211 1.48 13.10 3.89
N MET A 212 2.06 14.29 4.05
CA MET A 212 1.79 15.21 5.17
C MET A 212 0.35 15.76 5.15
N PRO A 213 -0.19 16.20 6.30
CA PRO A 213 -1.55 16.74 6.37
C PRO A 213 -1.79 17.87 5.35
N GLY A 214 -2.96 17.87 4.73
CA GLY A 214 -3.34 18.91 3.75
C GLY A 214 -2.65 18.83 2.39
N THR A 215 -1.80 17.83 2.15
CA THR A 215 -1.14 17.65 0.85
C THR A 215 -2.15 17.34 -0.25
N ILE A 216 -2.01 18.00 -1.40
CA ILE A 216 -2.76 17.71 -2.62
C ILE A 216 -1.78 17.09 -3.62
N ILE A 217 -2.00 15.82 -3.94
CA ILE A 217 -1.27 15.09 -4.98
C ILE A 217 -2.09 15.19 -6.28
N PRO A 218 -1.59 15.85 -7.33
CA PRO A 218 -2.23 15.90 -8.63
C PRO A 218 -2.41 14.50 -9.27
N PRO A 219 -3.34 14.36 -10.23
CA PRO A 219 -3.42 13.16 -11.05
C PRO A 219 -2.13 12.88 -11.81
N ASP A 220 -1.89 11.62 -12.16
CA ASP A 220 -0.75 11.20 -13.01
C ASP A 220 0.65 11.50 -12.45
N GLU A 221 0.79 11.63 -11.13
CA GLU A 221 2.07 11.88 -10.48
C GLU A 221 2.53 10.73 -9.59
N ILE A 222 3.86 10.56 -9.52
CA ILE A 222 4.52 9.62 -8.61
C ILE A 222 5.17 10.42 -7.49
N TRP A 223 4.79 10.12 -6.25
CA TRP A 223 5.27 10.77 -5.04
C TRP A 223 5.98 9.76 -4.15
N GLY A 224 7.05 10.18 -3.48
CA GLY A 224 7.71 9.34 -2.49
C GLY A 224 8.59 10.09 -1.50
N GLY A 225 9.03 9.40 -0.45
CA GLY A 225 9.91 9.93 0.60
C GLY A 225 9.20 10.30 1.91
N VAL A 226 9.99 10.78 2.88
CA VAL A 226 9.55 11.19 4.22
C VAL A 226 10.11 12.59 4.53
N PRO A 227 9.35 13.68 4.31
CA PRO A 227 7.99 13.72 3.78
C PRO A 227 7.93 13.44 2.27
N ALA A 228 6.78 12.98 1.79
CA ALA A 228 6.57 12.66 0.38
C ALA A 228 6.65 13.92 -0.48
N ARG A 229 7.35 13.82 -1.62
CA ARG A 229 7.47 14.85 -2.65
C ARG A 229 7.29 14.22 -4.02
N LYS A 230 6.90 15.02 -5.00
CA LYS A 230 6.87 14.59 -6.40
C LYS A 230 8.26 14.10 -6.82
N ILE A 231 8.31 12.89 -7.36
CA ILE A 231 9.51 12.30 -7.95
C ILE A 231 9.50 12.56 -9.45
N LYS A 232 8.42 12.19 -10.12
CA LYS A 232 8.22 12.33 -11.57
C LYS A 232 6.75 12.18 -11.95
N SER A 233 6.39 12.53 -13.18
CA SER A 233 5.07 12.18 -13.74
C SER A 233 5.03 10.72 -14.22
N ILE A 234 3.83 10.16 -14.38
CA ILE A 234 3.66 8.82 -14.95
C ILE A 234 4.14 8.76 -16.39
N LYS A 235 3.91 9.81 -17.18
CA LYS A 235 4.42 9.90 -18.57
C LYS A 235 5.95 9.84 -18.61
N GLU A 236 6.62 10.63 -17.78
CA GLU A 236 8.09 10.57 -17.65
C GLU A 236 8.57 9.18 -17.22
N ASN A 237 7.82 8.50 -16.35
CA ASN A 237 8.12 7.13 -15.95
C ASN A 237 8.02 6.16 -17.13
N GLU A 238 6.94 6.23 -17.92
CA GLU A 238 6.74 5.38 -19.11
C GLU A 238 7.81 5.62 -20.18
N GLU A 239 8.21 6.87 -20.44
CA GLU A 239 9.28 7.21 -21.38
C GLU A 239 10.64 6.71 -20.90
N SER A 240 10.94 6.85 -19.60
CA SER A 240 12.15 6.28 -19.00
C SER A 240 12.16 4.75 -19.06
N SER A 241 10.98 4.12 -19.00
CA SER A 241 10.82 2.67 -19.11
C SER A 241 11.00 2.19 -20.55
N LYS A 242 10.40 2.88 -21.53
CA LYS A 242 10.53 2.55 -22.96
C LYS A 242 11.97 2.70 -23.46
N SER A 243 12.66 3.75 -23.06
CA SER A 243 14.09 3.96 -23.38
C SER A 243 15.05 2.97 -22.72
N SER A 244 14.58 2.22 -21.72
CA SER A 244 15.38 1.18 -21.05
C SER A 244 15.06 -0.23 -21.53
N PHE A 245 13.99 -0.46 -22.30
CA PHE A 245 13.70 -1.72 -23.00
C PHE A 245 14.47 -1.81 -24.32
N VAL A 246 15.71 -2.29 -24.23
CA VAL A 246 16.47 -2.71 -25.40
C VAL A 246 16.03 -4.13 -25.74
N SER A 247 15.47 -4.34 -26.92
CA SER A 247 15.26 -5.71 -27.43
C SER A 247 16.63 -6.34 -27.76
N PRO A 248 16.80 -7.67 -27.65
CA PRO A 248 18.03 -8.34 -28.08
C PRO A 248 18.42 -7.95 -29.52
N ASP A 249 17.41 -7.80 -30.39
CA ASP A 249 17.57 -7.37 -31.78
C ASP A 249 18.13 -5.94 -31.88
N GLU A 250 17.71 -5.01 -31.01
CA GLU A 250 18.21 -3.63 -31.01
C GLU A 250 19.66 -3.55 -30.51
N LEU A 251 20.03 -4.36 -29.51
CA LEU A 251 21.40 -4.45 -29.03
C LEU A 251 22.32 -5.05 -30.10
N GLU A 252 21.82 -6.07 -30.80
CA GLU A 252 22.52 -6.69 -31.92
C GLU A 252 22.69 -5.72 -33.10
N ILE A 253 21.63 -5.02 -33.50
CA ILE A 253 21.68 -4.00 -34.57
C ILE A 253 22.72 -2.93 -34.22
N TYR A 254 22.71 -2.43 -32.98
CA TYR A 254 23.69 -1.44 -32.54
C TYR A 254 25.13 -1.98 -32.59
N LEU A 255 25.35 -3.22 -32.16
CA LEU A 255 26.67 -3.85 -32.21
C LEU A 255 27.15 -4.08 -33.63
N LEU A 256 26.29 -4.58 -34.52
CA LEU A 256 26.62 -4.78 -35.94
C LEU A 256 26.93 -3.44 -36.63
N GLU A 257 26.15 -2.39 -36.34
CA GLU A 257 26.41 -1.05 -36.87
C GLU A 257 27.73 -0.47 -36.35
N LEU A 258 28.05 -0.66 -35.06
CA LEU A 258 29.30 -0.23 -34.45
C LEU A 258 30.50 -0.98 -35.06
N LEU A 259 30.38 -2.30 -35.24
CA LEU A 259 31.41 -3.13 -35.87
C LEU A 259 31.65 -2.76 -37.34
N LYS A 260 30.57 -2.51 -38.08
CA LYS A 260 30.64 -2.08 -39.48
C LYS A 260 31.29 -0.70 -39.63
N ASN A 261 30.86 0.28 -38.85
CA ASN A 261 31.28 1.67 -39.00
C ASN A 261 32.70 1.93 -38.48
N ASN A 262 33.09 1.29 -37.39
CA ASN A 262 34.39 1.54 -36.76
C ASN A 262 35.48 0.54 -37.15
N TYR A 263 35.10 -0.68 -37.57
CA TYR A 263 36.04 -1.76 -37.83
C TYR A 263 35.85 -2.45 -39.20
N GLY A 264 34.87 -2.03 -40.02
CA GLY A 264 34.70 -2.54 -41.39
C GLY A 264 34.19 -3.97 -41.52
N ILE A 265 33.71 -4.58 -40.43
CA ILE A 265 33.25 -5.98 -40.41
C ILE A 265 31.79 -6.05 -40.91
N GLN A 266 31.54 -6.80 -41.99
CA GLN A 266 30.22 -6.85 -42.66
C GLN A 266 29.45 -8.17 -42.45
N GLU A 267 30.14 -9.30 -42.31
CA GLU A 267 29.55 -10.60 -41.99
C GLU A 267 30.14 -11.14 -40.70
N LEU A 268 29.28 -11.64 -39.82
CA LEU A 268 29.65 -12.07 -38.49
C LEU A 268 29.05 -13.44 -38.18
N ASN A 269 29.91 -14.41 -37.89
CA ASN A 269 29.49 -15.62 -37.21
C ASN A 269 29.35 -15.29 -35.71
N ARG A 270 28.13 -15.38 -35.17
CA ARG A 270 27.80 -14.98 -33.80
C ARG A 270 28.56 -15.76 -32.72
N ASP A 271 28.98 -16.98 -33.05
CA ASP A 271 29.69 -17.88 -32.13
C ASP A 271 31.21 -17.86 -32.33
N ALA A 272 31.70 -17.15 -33.36
CA ALA A 272 33.14 -17.00 -33.56
C ALA A 272 33.75 -16.09 -32.48
N PRO A 273 34.94 -16.42 -31.94
CA PRO A 273 35.64 -15.54 -31.02
C PRO A 273 35.93 -14.19 -31.67
N LEU A 274 35.71 -13.08 -30.97
CA LEU A 274 35.89 -11.73 -31.51
C LEU A 274 37.33 -11.45 -31.98
N LEU A 275 38.32 -12.10 -31.37
CA LEU A 275 39.71 -12.03 -31.81
C LEU A 275 39.94 -12.62 -33.21
N SER A 276 39.10 -13.56 -33.66
CA SER A 276 39.19 -14.15 -35.00
C SER A 276 38.76 -13.17 -36.11
N LEU A 277 38.20 -12.01 -35.73
CA LEU A 277 37.70 -10.98 -36.63
C LEU A 277 38.67 -9.80 -36.78
N ASN A 278 39.97 -10.02 -36.54
CA ASN A 278 41.01 -8.98 -36.52
C ASN A 278 40.80 -7.88 -35.45
N LEU A 279 39.94 -8.10 -34.46
CA LEU A 279 39.79 -7.18 -33.33
C LEU A 279 40.90 -7.43 -32.30
N THR A 280 41.52 -6.35 -31.81
CA THR A 280 42.46 -6.44 -30.69
C THR A 280 41.71 -6.40 -29.36
N VAL A 281 42.40 -6.77 -28.27
CA VAL A 281 41.87 -6.63 -26.89
C VAL A 281 41.49 -5.18 -26.58
N THR A 282 42.22 -4.21 -27.15
CA THR A 282 41.93 -2.77 -27.01
C THR A 282 40.59 -2.41 -27.66
N ASP A 283 40.29 -2.98 -28.83
CA ASP A 283 39.06 -2.73 -29.57
C ASP A 283 37.85 -3.30 -28.84
N ILE A 284 37.96 -4.53 -28.33
CA ILE A 284 36.92 -5.17 -27.50
C ILE A 284 36.65 -4.32 -26.25
N THR A 285 37.71 -3.83 -25.61
CA THR A 285 37.59 -2.95 -24.44
C THR A 285 36.90 -1.62 -24.78
N HIS A 286 37.17 -1.07 -25.95
CA HIS A 286 36.53 0.15 -26.44
C HIS A 286 35.03 -0.07 -26.71
N ILE A 287 34.67 -1.18 -27.35
CA ILE A 287 33.27 -1.56 -27.60
C ILE A 287 32.50 -1.71 -26.29
N LEU A 288 33.07 -2.42 -25.31
CA LEU A 288 32.46 -2.58 -23.98
C LEU A 288 32.24 -1.22 -23.29
N ARG A 289 33.20 -0.27 -23.38
CA ARG A 289 33.01 1.09 -22.84
C ARG A 289 31.87 1.84 -23.52
N LEU A 290 31.71 1.69 -24.84
CA LEU A 290 30.60 2.32 -25.56
C LEU A 290 29.24 1.75 -25.15
N LEU A 291 29.16 0.43 -24.89
CA LEU A 291 27.98 -0.21 -24.32
C LEU A 291 27.69 0.27 -22.90
N GLU A 292 28.71 0.31 -22.03
CA GLU A 292 28.61 0.82 -20.67
C GLU A 292 28.07 2.26 -20.65
N LYS A 293 28.58 3.12 -21.55
CA LYS A 293 28.14 4.52 -21.68
C LYS A 293 26.71 4.63 -22.22
N ARG A 294 26.35 3.87 -23.26
CA ARG A 294 25.04 3.92 -23.90
C ARG A 294 23.93 3.44 -22.97
N TYR A 295 24.13 2.28 -22.33
CA TYR A 295 23.13 1.66 -21.45
C TYR A 295 23.28 2.05 -19.97
N LYS A 296 24.30 2.86 -19.65
CA LYS A 296 24.63 3.30 -18.28
C LYS A 296 24.81 2.11 -17.33
N ILE A 297 25.45 1.04 -17.79
CA ILE A 297 25.73 -0.18 -17.03
C ILE A 297 27.23 -0.27 -16.72
N SER A 298 27.61 -1.20 -15.83
CA SER A 298 29.01 -1.52 -15.55
C SER A 298 29.22 -3.00 -15.85
N ILE A 299 30.03 -3.33 -16.85
CA ILE A 299 30.23 -4.73 -17.25
C ILE A 299 31.40 -5.29 -16.45
N ASN A 300 31.17 -6.38 -15.71
CA ASN A 300 32.26 -7.03 -14.99
C ASN A 300 33.21 -7.77 -15.95
N ARG A 301 34.42 -7.24 -16.09
CA ARG A 301 35.43 -7.75 -17.03
C ARG A 301 36.14 -9.00 -16.52
N THR A 302 36.06 -9.32 -15.23
CA THR A 302 36.76 -10.50 -14.67
C THR A 302 36.17 -11.83 -15.12
N CYS A 303 34.94 -11.83 -15.65
CA CYS A 303 34.25 -13.01 -16.15
C CYS A 303 34.47 -13.27 -17.65
N ILE A 304 35.22 -12.41 -18.36
CA ILE A 304 35.39 -12.49 -19.81
C ILE A 304 36.62 -13.35 -20.15
N ASN A 305 36.40 -14.52 -20.76
CA ASN A 305 37.48 -15.28 -21.36
C ASN A 305 37.81 -14.71 -22.74
N ILE A 306 38.88 -13.92 -22.82
CA ILE A 306 39.30 -13.18 -24.02
C ILE A 306 39.51 -14.09 -25.24
N THR A 307 39.84 -15.37 -25.04
CA THR A 307 40.11 -16.32 -26.15
C THR A 307 38.84 -16.90 -26.77
N THR A 308 37.73 -16.95 -26.03
CA THR A 308 36.46 -17.53 -26.48
C THR A 308 35.35 -16.49 -26.63
N PHE A 309 35.62 -15.23 -26.25
CA PHE A 309 34.61 -14.18 -26.17
C PHE A 309 33.97 -13.89 -27.53
N SER A 310 32.70 -14.26 -27.67
CA SER A 310 31.92 -14.11 -28.92
C SER A 310 30.96 -12.93 -28.85
N LEU A 311 30.33 -12.59 -29.98
CA LEU A 311 29.26 -11.58 -29.99
C LEU A 311 28.08 -12.02 -29.12
N ASN A 312 27.69 -13.29 -29.18
CA ASN A 312 26.61 -13.83 -28.35
C ASN A 312 26.89 -13.68 -26.85
N GLU A 313 28.12 -13.94 -26.41
CA GLU A 313 28.52 -13.73 -25.01
C GLU A 313 28.48 -12.24 -24.63
N MET A 314 28.89 -11.34 -25.53
CA MET A 314 28.82 -9.90 -25.31
C MET A 314 27.38 -9.41 -25.16
N ILE A 315 26.47 -9.88 -26.02
CA ILE A 315 25.04 -9.59 -25.94
C ILE A 315 24.48 -10.09 -24.61
N LEU A 316 24.75 -11.36 -24.26
CA LEU A 316 24.23 -12.00 -23.06
C LEU A 316 24.68 -11.30 -21.76
N ILE A 317 25.97 -10.93 -21.66
CA ILE A 317 26.50 -10.21 -20.50
C ILE A 317 25.86 -8.83 -20.40
N THR A 318 25.76 -8.12 -21.53
CA THR A 318 25.16 -6.78 -21.57
C THR A 318 23.69 -6.82 -21.17
N GLU A 319 22.93 -7.81 -21.66
CA GLU A 319 21.55 -8.05 -21.24
C GLU A 319 21.43 -8.35 -19.76
N LYS A 320 22.30 -9.21 -19.22
CA LYS A 320 22.29 -9.58 -17.81
C LYS A 320 22.49 -8.36 -16.91
N GLU A 321 23.46 -7.50 -17.25
CA GLU A 321 23.71 -6.27 -16.50
C GLU A 321 22.57 -5.25 -16.64
N ILE A 322 21.97 -5.13 -17.83
CA ILE A 322 20.76 -4.31 -18.04
C ILE A 322 19.61 -4.82 -17.17
N LYS A 323 19.38 -6.15 -17.12
CA LYS A 323 18.34 -6.77 -16.28
C LYS A 323 18.61 -6.58 -14.79
N GLN A 324 19.86 -6.75 -14.35
CA GLN A 324 20.24 -6.61 -12.94
C GLN A 324 20.06 -5.17 -12.45
N LYS A 325 20.43 -4.17 -13.27
CA LYS A 325 20.18 -2.76 -12.97
C LYS A 325 18.70 -2.41 -12.85
N ARG A 326 17.79 -3.15 -13.50
CA ARG A 326 16.34 -2.94 -13.41
C ARG A 326 15.71 -3.46 -12.12
N LEU A 327 16.38 -4.36 -11.39
CA LEU A 327 15.89 -4.95 -10.14
C LEU A 327 16.25 -4.12 -8.89
N LEU A 328 17.13 -3.13 -9.04
CA LEU A 328 17.60 -2.22 -7.99
C LEU A 328 16.89 -0.86 -8.10
#